data_AF-A0A7S3AC61-F1
#
_entry.id   AF-A0A7S3AC61-F1
#
_cell.length_a   1.000
_cell.length_b   1.000
_cell.length_c   1.000
_cell.angle_alpha   90.00
_cell.angle_beta   90.00
_cell.angle_gamma   90.00
#
_symmetry.space_group_name_H-M   'P 1'
#
loop_
_entity.id
_entity.type
_entity.pdbx_description
1 polymer ?
#
loop_
_entity_poly.entity_id
_entity_poly.type
_entity_poly.pdbx_seq_one_letter_code
_entity_poly.pdbx_strand_id
1 'polypeptide(L)'
;MKEGIDKGLFIEWAEVHGNYYGTSKASVESVAKDGKACVLDIDVQGCRSVRKAELPAKIIFVAPPSMEELEKRLRGRGTETEEKILKRLKNAEGEMAAREEAGLFDAVLVNDDLEETYTSFKTLVKDEIA
;
A
#
# COMPACT_ATOMS: atom_id res chain seq x y z
N MET A 1 9.76 1.63 19.91
CA MET A 1 9.35 2.23 18.62
C MET A 1 9.87 3.65 18.46
N LYS A 2 9.51 4.62 19.33
CA LYS A 2 10.08 5.98 19.30
C LYS A 2 11.61 6.02 19.24
N GLU A 3 12.31 5.29 20.12
CA GLU A 3 13.78 5.23 20.07
C GLU A 3 14.34 4.62 18.78
N GLY A 4 13.60 3.75 18.08
CA GLY A 4 14.04 3.18 16.81
C GLY A 4 13.74 4.09 15.62
N ILE A 5 12.69 4.92 15.72
CA ILE A 5 12.39 6.02 14.79
C ILE A 5 13.50 7.07 14.90
N ASP A 6 13.86 7.48 16.12
CA ASP A 6 14.92 8.46 16.37
C ASP A 6 16.30 7.96 15.91
N LYS A 7 16.49 6.64 15.84
CA LYS A 7 17.72 5.98 15.34
C LYS A 7 17.69 5.64 13.84
N GLY A 8 16.63 5.98 13.11
CA GLY A 8 16.52 5.69 11.68
C GLY A 8 16.50 4.21 11.31
N LEU A 9 16.07 3.34 12.23
CA LEU A 9 16.05 1.87 12.04
C LEU A 9 14.89 1.37 11.18
N PHE A 10 13.95 2.27 10.87
CA PHE A 10 12.76 1.99 10.10
C PHE A 10 12.85 2.66 8.73
N ILE A 11 12.55 1.88 7.69
CA ILE A 11 12.35 2.34 6.31
C ILE A 11 11.17 3.29 6.25
N GLU A 12 10.09 2.89 6.92
CA GLU A 12 8.89 3.68 7.09
C GLU A 12 8.38 3.43 8.49
N TRP A 13 7.65 4.41 9.01
CA TRP A 13 6.72 4.16 10.08
C TRP A 13 5.47 4.97 9.82
N ALA A 14 4.33 4.37 10.11
CA ALA A 14 3.03 5.00 9.91
C ALA A 14 2.18 4.77 11.15
N GLU A 15 1.34 5.74 11.47
CA GLU A 15 0.29 5.59 12.46
C GLU A 15 -1.00 5.23 11.73
N VAL A 16 -1.28 3.92 11.62
CA VAL A 16 -2.50 3.44 10.97
C VAL A 16 -3.53 3.13 12.05
N HIS A 17 -4.61 3.90 12.06
CA HIS A 17 -5.72 3.76 13.03
C HIS A 17 -5.29 3.78 14.51
N GLY A 18 -4.27 4.59 14.87
CA GLY A 18 -3.75 4.70 16.24
C GLY A 18 -2.73 3.63 16.63
N ASN A 19 -2.33 2.77 15.69
CA ASN A 19 -1.24 1.81 15.87
C ASN A 19 -0.03 2.25 15.05
N TYR A 20 1.16 2.16 15.67
CA TYR A 20 2.40 2.40 14.96
C TYR A 20 2.85 1.12 14.27
N TYR A 21 3.01 1.19 12.95
CA TYR A 21 3.64 0.17 12.13
C TYR A 21 4.98 0.69 11.66
N GLY A 22 5.96 -0.20 11.54
CA GLY A 22 7.29 0.17 11.10
C GLY A 22 7.93 -0.98 10.35
N THR A 23 8.24 -0.75 9.08
CA THR A 23 9.00 -1.70 8.28
C THR A 23 10.48 -1.49 8.61
N SER A 24 11.11 -2.43 9.29
CA SER A 24 12.54 -2.31 9.63
C SER A 24 13.40 -2.52 8.40
N LYS A 25 14.49 -1.75 8.26
CA LYS A 25 15.42 -1.92 7.14
C LYS A 25 16.01 -3.32 7.09
N ALA A 26 16.33 -3.86 8.26
CA ALA A 26 16.84 -5.21 8.42
C ALA A 26 15.85 -6.30 7.94
N SER A 27 14.54 -6.09 8.12
CA SER A 27 13.53 -7.05 7.65
C SER A 27 13.48 -7.11 6.12
N VAL A 28 13.50 -5.95 5.46
CA VAL A 28 13.51 -5.88 3.99
C VAL A 28 14.81 -6.46 3.43
N GLU A 29 15.95 -6.09 4.01
CA GLU A 29 17.26 -6.61 3.62
C GLU A 29 17.37 -8.13 3.83
N SER A 30 16.76 -8.69 4.89
CA SER A 30 16.75 -10.12 5.13
C SER A 30 15.97 -10.88 4.05
N VAL A 31 14.79 -10.38 3.67
CA VAL A 31 13.99 -11.01 2.60
C VAL A 31 14.70 -10.93 1.26
N ALA A 32 15.32 -9.78 0.97
CA ALA A 32 16.12 -9.59 -0.24
C ALA A 32 17.36 -10.50 -0.29
N LYS A 33 18.05 -10.72 0.85
CA LYS A 33 19.19 -11.65 0.95
C LYS A 33 18.80 -13.10 0.66
N ASP A 34 17.57 -13.48 0.95
CA ASP A 34 17.03 -14.80 0.62
C ASP A 34 16.60 -14.90 -0.87
N GLY A 35 16.87 -13.88 -1.68
CA GLY A 35 16.48 -13.83 -3.09
C GLY A 35 14.98 -13.68 -3.32
N LYS A 36 14.23 -13.24 -2.30
CA LYS A 36 12.76 -13.09 -2.37
C LYS A 36 12.38 -11.62 -2.54
N ALA A 37 11.27 -11.39 -3.24
CA ALA A 37 10.63 -10.08 -3.27
C ALA A 37 9.91 -9.80 -1.94
N CYS A 38 10.19 -8.63 -1.34
CA CYS A 38 9.47 -8.16 -0.16
C CYS A 38 8.19 -7.43 -0.59
N VAL A 39 7.03 -7.91 -0.17
CA VAL A 39 5.74 -7.26 -0.43
C VAL A 39 5.37 -6.43 0.78
N LEU A 40 5.16 -5.13 0.55
CA LEU A 40 4.71 -4.17 1.57
C LEU A 40 3.25 -3.81 1.29
N ASP A 41 2.38 -4.01 2.28
CA ASP A 41 0.99 -3.54 2.27
C ASP A 41 0.91 -2.26 3.10
N ILE A 42 0.91 -1.12 2.41
CA ILE A 42 1.09 0.21 2.99
C ILE A 42 0.13 1.21 2.36
N ASP A 43 -0.22 2.26 3.10
CA ASP A 43 -1.04 3.35 2.60
C ASP A 43 -0.21 4.39 1.81
N VAL A 44 -0.86 5.48 1.40
CA VAL A 44 -0.21 6.60 0.70
C VAL A 44 0.91 7.24 1.51
N GLN A 45 0.77 7.32 2.85
CA GLN A 45 1.80 7.88 3.72
C GLN A 45 3.03 6.97 3.77
N GLY A 46 2.83 5.65 3.80
CA GLY A 46 3.88 4.65 3.64
C GLY A 46 4.59 4.80 2.30
N CYS A 47 3.84 4.89 1.19
CA CYS A 47 4.41 5.08 -0.15
C CYS A 47 5.34 6.32 -0.21
N ARG A 48 4.91 7.46 0.35
CA ARG A 48 5.72 8.68 0.42
C ARG A 48 6.99 8.47 1.26
N SER A 49 6.90 7.69 2.33
CA SER A 49 8.04 7.36 3.19
C SER A 49 9.05 6.48 2.46
N VAL A 50 8.59 5.47 1.72
CA VAL A 50 9.42 4.62 0.86
C VAL A 50 10.16 5.45 -0.20
N ARG A 51 9.46 6.37 -0.89
CA ARG A 51 10.09 7.30 -1.85
C ARG A 51 11.12 8.20 -1.18
N LYS A 52 10.81 8.77 -0.02
CA LYS A 52 11.74 9.62 0.73
C LYS A 52 12.99 8.87 1.22
N ALA A 53 12.84 7.58 1.53
CA ALA A 53 13.94 6.71 1.92
C ALA A 53 14.80 6.23 0.73
N GLU A 54 14.46 6.62 -0.51
CA GLU A 54 15.13 6.24 -1.75
C GLU A 54 15.31 4.72 -1.90
N LEU A 55 14.32 3.97 -1.43
CA LEU A 55 14.38 2.52 -1.57
C LEU A 55 14.07 2.10 -3.00
N PRO A 56 14.82 1.12 -3.53
CA PRO A 56 14.50 0.51 -4.80
C PRO A 56 13.25 -0.38 -4.63
N ALA A 57 12.07 0.21 -4.80
CA ALA A 57 10.79 -0.45 -4.68
C ALA A 57 9.87 -0.06 -5.83
N LYS A 58 9.12 -1.04 -6.34
CA LYS A 58 8.02 -0.82 -7.28
C LYS A 58 6.74 -0.56 -6.48
N ILE A 59 6.21 0.65 -6.56
CA ILE A 59 5.01 1.08 -5.85
C ILE A 59 3.82 1.04 -6.80
N ILE A 60 2.86 0.16 -6.52
CA ILE A 60 1.66 -0.05 -7.34
C ILE A 60 0.43 0.41 -6.56
N PHE A 61 -0.31 1.37 -7.10
CA PHE A 61 -1.61 1.77 -6.53
C PHE A 61 -2.72 0.86 -7.06
N VAL A 62 -3.52 0.28 -6.16
CA VAL A 62 -4.68 -0.54 -6.54
C VAL A 62 -5.96 0.25 -6.26
N ALA A 63 -6.53 0.83 -7.32
CA ALA A 63 -7.75 1.62 -7.27
C ALA A 63 -9.00 0.72 -7.41
N PRO A 64 -10.11 1.02 -6.72
CA PRO A 64 -11.41 0.52 -7.15
C PRO A 64 -11.83 1.16 -8.49
N PRO A 65 -12.77 0.57 -9.25
CA PRO A 65 -13.29 1.17 -10.48
C PRO A 65 -14.09 2.44 -10.20
N SER A 66 -14.72 2.54 -9.04
CA SER A 66 -15.39 3.74 -8.55
C SER A 66 -15.54 3.71 -7.02
N MET A 67 -15.80 4.87 -6.41
CA MET A 67 -16.13 4.95 -4.99
C MET A 67 -17.43 4.22 -4.64
N GLU A 68 -18.41 4.24 -5.54
CA GLU A 68 -19.68 3.52 -5.40
C GLU A 68 -19.47 2.00 -5.33
N GLU A 69 -18.62 1.46 -6.23
CA GLU A 69 -18.32 0.04 -6.24
C GLU A 69 -17.49 -0.37 -5.01
N LEU A 70 -16.58 0.50 -4.54
CA LEU A 70 -15.88 0.30 -3.26
C LEU A 70 -16.88 0.22 -2.09
N GLU A 71 -17.83 1.15 -2.00
CA GLU A 71 -18.86 1.15 -0.96
C GLU A 71 -19.70 -0.13 -1.00
N LYS A 72 -20.16 -0.52 -2.19
CA LYS A 72 -20.93 -1.75 -2.40
C LYS A 72 -20.15 -2.98 -1.94
N ARG A 73 -18.85 -3.08 -2.25
CA ARG A 73 -17.97 -4.18 -1.81
C ARG A 73 -17.79 -4.18 -0.29
N LEU A 74 -17.56 -3.03 0.34
CA LEU A 74 -17.41 -2.92 1.80
C LEU A 74 -18.68 -3.36 2.53
N ARG A 75 -19.85 -2.88 2.08
CA ARG A 75 -21.15 -3.24 2.65
C ARG A 75 -21.49 -4.71 2.39
N GLY A 76 -21.19 -5.22 1.19
CA GLY A 76 -21.46 -6.60 0.79
C GLY A 76 -20.69 -7.63 1.61
N ARG A 77 -19.54 -7.27 2.20
CA ARG A 77 -18.80 -8.14 3.13
C ARG A 77 -19.58 -8.44 4.41
N GLY A 78 -20.42 -7.51 4.87
CA GLY A 78 -21.23 -7.68 6.09
C GLY A 78 -20.43 -7.85 7.39
N THR A 79 -19.14 -7.55 7.39
CA THR A 79 -18.23 -7.76 8.53
C THR A 79 -17.94 -6.49 9.33
N GLU A 80 -18.37 -5.33 8.86
CA GLU A 80 -18.01 -4.02 9.40
C GLU A 80 -19.25 -3.22 9.79
N THR A 81 -19.12 -2.37 10.81
CA THR A 81 -20.18 -1.44 11.23
C THR A 81 -20.26 -0.26 10.27
N GLU A 82 -21.42 0.40 10.22
CA GLU A 82 -21.62 1.59 9.38
C GLU A 82 -20.53 2.66 9.58
N GLU A 83 -20.18 2.93 10.84
CA GLU A 83 -19.15 3.89 11.20
C GLU A 83 -17.77 3.53 10.61
N LYS A 84 -17.42 2.23 10.61
CA LYS A 84 -16.15 1.75 10.02
C LYS A 84 -16.17 1.87 8.49
N ILE A 85 -17.30 1.56 7.87
CA ILE A 85 -17.48 1.68 6.41
C ILE A 85 -17.31 3.14 5.98
N LEU A 86 -18.01 4.08 6.62
CA LEU A 86 -17.89 5.51 6.32
C LEU A 86 -16.47 6.04 6.53
N LYS A 87 -15.79 5.58 7.59
CA LYS A 87 -14.38 5.93 7.84
C LYS A 87 -13.46 5.44 6.71
N ARG A 88 -13.66 4.21 6.23
CA ARG A 88 -12.87 3.67 5.12
C ARG A 88 -13.14 4.39 3.80
N LEU A 89 -14.39 4.73 3.50
CA LEU A 89 -14.74 5.49 2.31
C LEU A 89 -14.09 6.88 2.33
N LYS A 90 -14.17 7.58 3.45
CA LYS A 90 -13.50 8.88 3.61
C LYS A 90 -11.99 8.79 3.42
N ASN A 91 -11.36 7.75 3.94
CA ASN A 91 -9.92 7.52 3.74
C ASN A 91 -9.62 7.27 2.25
N ALA A 92 -10.40 6.41 1.60
CA ALA A 92 -10.23 6.08 0.19
C ALA A 92 -10.39 7.30 -0.73
N GLU A 93 -11.28 8.26 -0.40
CA GLU A 93 -11.36 9.53 -1.15
C GLU A 93 -10.02 10.30 -1.13
N GLY A 94 -9.39 10.37 0.05
CA GLY A 94 -8.08 11.00 0.20
C GLY A 94 -6.97 10.24 -0.53
N GLU A 95 -7.01 8.91 -0.51
CA GLU A 95 -6.06 8.05 -1.22
C GLU A 95 -6.21 8.16 -2.75
N MET A 96 -7.45 8.20 -3.25
CA MET A 96 -7.75 8.40 -4.67
C MET A 96 -7.24 9.74 -5.20
N ALA A 97 -7.23 10.80 -4.37
CA ALA A 97 -6.60 12.07 -4.75
C ALA A 97 -5.06 11.96 -4.84
N ALA A 98 -4.44 11.15 -3.98
CA ALA A 98 -3.01 10.95 -3.99
C ALA A 98 -2.51 10.10 -5.17
N ARG A 99 -3.39 9.31 -5.81
CA ARG A 99 -3.10 8.57 -7.06
C ARG A 99 -2.44 9.46 -8.13
N GLU A 100 -2.84 10.73 -8.20
CA GLU A 100 -2.34 11.69 -9.18
C GLU A 100 -1.04 12.41 -8.74
N GLU A 101 -0.49 12.05 -7.57
CA GLU A 101 0.77 12.59 -7.08
C GLU A 101 1.94 12.10 -7.96
N ALA A 102 2.52 13.05 -8.70
CA ALA A 102 3.56 12.77 -9.67
C ALA A 102 4.78 12.08 -9.03
N GLY A 103 5.15 10.92 -9.55
CA GLY A 103 6.32 10.15 -9.11
C GLY A 103 6.10 9.33 -7.83
N LEU A 104 4.89 9.34 -7.24
CA LEU A 104 4.60 8.51 -6.07
C LEU A 104 4.46 7.04 -6.46
N PHE A 105 3.67 6.76 -7.51
CA PHE A 105 3.37 5.40 -7.98
C PHE A 105 4.03 5.10 -9.33
N ASP A 106 4.54 3.89 -9.49
CA ASP A 106 5.10 3.40 -10.77
C ASP A 106 4.01 2.86 -11.70
N ALA A 107 2.90 2.39 -11.13
CA ALA A 107 1.74 1.90 -11.87
C ALA A 107 0.45 2.08 -11.07
N VAL A 108 -0.66 2.17 -11.79
CA VAL A 108 -2.02 2.15 -11.22
C VAL A 108 -2.78 0.98 -11.84
N LEU A 109 -3.32 0.11 -10.99
CA LEU A 109 -4.22 -0.97 -11.37
C LEU A 109 -5.63 -0.64 -10.92
N VAL A 110 -6.59 -0.67 -11.84
CA VAL A 110 -8.01 -0.54 -11.51
C VAL A 110 -8.58 -1.94 -11.32
N ASN A 111 -8.98 -2.26 -10.09
CA ASN A 111 -9.48 -3.57 -9.71
C ASN A 111 -10.99 -3.71 -9.98
N ASP A 112 -11.36 -3.75 -11.25
CA ASP A 112 -12.73 -4.03 -11.67
C ASP A 112 -13.01 -5.53 -11.66
N ASP A 113 -12.21 -6.31 -12.39
CA ASP A 113 -12.18 -7.77 -12.38
C ASP A 113 -10.90 -8.31 -11.72
N LEU A 114 -11.05 -9.29 -10.82
CA LEU A 114 -9.94 -9.82 -10.03
C LEU A 114 -8.93 -10.59 -10.90
N GLU A 115 -9.38 -11.40 -11.85
CA GLU A 115 -8.52 -12.27 -12.67
C GLU A 115 -7.69 -11.44 -13.67
N GLU A 116 -8.33 -10.46 -14.30
CA GLU A 116 -7.64 -9.50 -15.16
C GLU A 116 -6.63 -8.68 -14.37
N THR A 117 -7.04 -8.11 -13.23
CA THR A 117 -6.16 -7.32 -12.37
C THR A 117 -4.98 -8.13 -11.87
N TYR A 118 -5.19 -9.39 -11.48
CA TYR A 118 -4.13 -10.29 -11.06
C TYR A 118 -3.16 -10.61 -12.20
N THR A 119 -3.66 -10.77 -13.41
CA THR A 119 -2.82 -11.00 -14.59
C THR A 119 -1.96 -9.77 -14.92
N SER A 120 -2.54 -8.58 -14.86
CA SER A 120 -1.81 -7.32 -14.98
C SER A 120 -0.76 -7.14 -13.88
N PHE A 121 -1.13 -7.42 -12.63
CA PHE A 121 -0.21 -7.39 -11.49
C PHE A 121 0.99 -8.31 -11.69
N LYS A 122 0.76 -9.59 -12.03
CA LYS A 122 1.84 -10.55 -12.33
C LYS A 122 2.78 -10.04 -13.41
N THR A 123 2.25 -9.40 -14.44
CA THR A 123 3.05 -8.83 -15.53
C THR A 123 3.92 -7.68 -15.02
N LEU A 124 3.37 -6.81 -14.17
CA LEU A 124 4.11 -5.69 -13.59
C LEU A 124 5.25 -6.15 -12.67
N VAL A 125 5.05 -7.19 -11.87
CA VAL A 125 6.05 -7.62 -10.87
C VAL A 125 6.98 -8.73 -11.37
N LYS A 126 6.78 -9.22 -12.59
CA LYS A 126 7.54 -10.35 -13.14
C LYS A 126 9.06 -10.14 -13.08
N ASP A 127 9.51 -8.93 -13.38
CA ASP A 127 10.94 -8.59 -13.42
C ASP A 127 11.51 -8.25 -12.02
N GLU A 128 10.65 -8.18 -10.99
CA GLU A 128 11.03 -7.91 -9.59
C GLU A 128 11.24 -9.22 -8.78
N ILE A 129 10.89 -10.37 -9.36
CA ILE A 129 10.95 -11.68 -8.71
C ILE A 129 11.96 -12.52 -9.52
N ALA A 130 13.14 -12.73 -8.94
CA ALA A 130 14.19 -13.58 -9.50
C ALA A 130 13.98 -15.06 -9.15
#